data_AF-A0A9P5Q3B1-F1
#
_entry.id   AF-A0A9P5Q3B1-F1
#
_cell.length_a   1.000
_cell.length_b   1.000
_cell.length_c   1.000
_cell.angle_alpha   90.00
_cell.angle_beta   90.00
_cell.angle_gamma   90.00
#
_symmetry.space_group_name_H-M   'P 1'
#
loop_
_entity.id
_entity.type
_entity.pdbx_description
1 polymer ?
#
loop_
_entity_poly.entity_id
_entity_poly.type
_entity_poly.pdbx_seq_one_letter_code
_entity_poly.pdbx_strand_id
1 'polypeptide(L)'
;MTESTPEIFDSLPYYDDDLLKFPFLKEKVDEELARQPKPPSTLHPRVPPPYQLFSKNPLLLAELERIESHKPFPSLDELRYQLPAPTSVPATEEDWKAALDNARAQLEHQRLRQTNVTLLQTYGANSWRVHNYLLEADTKQVDKALEELKRLTEDVNRDRKNFQTKIGTQLNTLETRWTELISSVLQIEMANVALDAEIDRLHKREAELAEMV
;
A
#
# COMPACT_ATOMS: atom_id res chain seq x y z
N MET A 1 -15.05 25.63 -16.72
CA MET A 1 -14.09 24.99 -15.79
C MET A 1 -14.21 25.75 -14.50
N THR A 2 -15.05 25.26 -13.59
CA THR A 2 -15.19 25.85 -12.25
C THR A 2 -13.95 25.47 -11.46
N GLU A 3 -13.11 26.45 -11.12
CA GLU A 3 -12.01 26.27 -10.17
C GLU A 3 -12.63 25.89 -8.83
N SER A 4 -12.62 24.61 -8.51
CA SER A 4 -12.87 24.13 -7.16
C SER A 4 -11.75 24.66 -6.29
N THR A 5 -12.06 25.56 -5.35
CA THR A 5 -11.14 25.91 -4.27
C THR A 5 -10.65 24.61 -3.64
N PRO A 6 -9.34 24.37 -3.50
CA PRO A 6 -8.85 23.14 -2.92
C PRO A 6 -9.41 23.07 -1.49
N GLU A 7 -10.22 22.05 -1.23
CA GLU A 7 -10.66 21.73 0.12
C GLU A 7 -9.41 21.39 0.93
N ILE A 8 -9.08 22.25 1.90
CA ILE A 8 -7.92 22.05 2.77
C ILE A 8 -8.37 21.13 3.89
N PHE A 9 -7.98 19.86 3.78
CA PHE A 9 -8.10 18.90 4.86
C PHE A 9 -6.81 18.97 5.68
N ASP A 10 -6.88 19.61 6.85
CA ASP A 10 -5.76 19.66 7.79
C ASP A 10 -6.00 18.68 8.95
N SER A 11 -4.96 17.93 9.29
CA SER A 11 -4.91 17.03 10.43
C SER A 11 -3.45 16.90 10.85
N LEU A 12 -3.17 16.84 12.15
CA LEU A 12 -1.81 16.80 12.66
C LEU A 12 -1.50 15.44 13.32
N PRO A 13 -1.32 14.33 12.56
CA PRO A 13 -1.08 12.99 13.13
C PRO A 13 0.06 12.86 14.15
N TYR A 14 1.09 13.71 14.07
CA TYR A 14 2.20 13.69 15.04
C TYR A 14 1.94 14.49 16.32
N TYR A 15 0.83 15.24 16.38
CA TYR A 15 0.44 16.08 17.51
C TYR A 15 -0.90 15.65 18.11
N ASP A 16 -1.86 15.27 17.27
CA ASP A 16 -3.20 14.84 17.65
C ASP A 16 -3.23 13.34 17.95
N ASP A 17 -3.75 12.98 19.12
CA ASP A 17 -3.97 11.58 19.56
C ASP A 17 -5.45 11.19 19.47
N ASP A 18 -6.23 11.86 18.63
CA ASP A 18 -7.70 11.80 18.65
C ASP A 18 -8.26 10.40 18.42
N LEU A 19 -7.63 9.59 17.56
CA LEU A 19 -8.03 8.20 17.33
C LEU A 19 -7.82 7.31 18.57
N LEU A 20 -6.82 7.63 19.39
CA LEU A 20 -6.56 6.91 20.64
C LEU A 20 -7.49 7.40 21.77
N LYS A 21 -7.77 8.70 21.81
CA LYS A 21 -8.63 9.34 22.83
C LYS A 21 -10.11 9.10 22.57
N PHE A 22 -10.52 9.00 21.30
CA PHE A 22 -11.93 8.98 20.88
C PHE A 22 -12.24 7.82 19.91
N PRO A 23 -12.36 6.58 20.41
CA PRO A 23 -12.71 5.42 19.58
C PRO A 23 -14.06 5.56 18.84
N PHE A 24 -15.00 6.35 19.37
CA PHE A 24 -16.30 6.60 18.76
C PHE A 24 -16.22 7.33 17.41
N LEU A 25 -15.09 7.98 17.08
CA LEU A 25 -14.89 8.61 15.77
C LEU A 25 -14.97 7.59 14.65
N LYS A 26 -14.46 6.37 14.88
CA LYS A 26 -14.54 5.28 13.91
C LYS A 26 -15.98 4.82 13.72
N GLU A 27 -16.71 4.63 14.81
CA GLU A 27 -18.14 4.25 14.77
C GLU A 27 -18.98 5.26 14.01
N LYS A 28 -18.73 6.56 14.22
CA LYS A 28 -19.41 7.63 13.48
C LYS A 28 -19.13 7.56 11.97
N VAL A 29 -17.89 7.24 11.57
CA VAL A 29 -17.56 7.03 10.15
C VAL A 29 -18.32 5.82 9.59
N ASP A 30 -18.40 4.73 10.36
CA ASP A 30 -19.13 3.53 9.95
C ASP A 30 -20.64 3.78 9.83
N GLU A 31 -21.23 4.59 10.72
CA GLU A 31 -22.63 5.04 10.62
C GLU A 31 -22.88 5.89 9.38
N GLU A 32 -22.01 6.86 9.08
CA GLU A 32 -22.14 7.69 7.88
C GLU A 32 -21.95 6.86 6.61
N LEU A 33 -21.05 5.88 6.61
CA LEU A 33 -20.88 4.93 5.52
C LEU A 33 -22.13 4.05 5.33
N ALA A 34 -22.81 3.67 6.42
CA ALA A 34 -24.06 2.92 6.38
C ALA A 34 -25.26 3.76 5.90
N ARG A 35 -25.25 5.07 6.15
CA ARG A 35 -26.24 6.03 5.62
C ARG A 35 -26.07 6.28 4.14
N GLN A 36 -24.83 6.21 3.64
CA GLN A 36 -24.58 6.34 2.21
C GLN A 36 -25.21 5.16 1.45
N PRO A 37 -25.82 5.42 0.27
CA PRO A 37 -26.32 4.34 -0.56
C PRO A 37 -25.15 3.42 -0.92
N LYS A 38 -25.42 2.11 -1.00
CA LYS A 38 -24.41 1.12 -1.41
C LYS A 38 -23.65 1.64 -2.64
N PRO A 39 -22.31 1.55 -2.64
CA PRO A 39 -21.52 2.05 -3.76
C PRO A 39 -22.02 1.41 -5.05
N PRO A 40 -22.06 2.17 -6.17
CA PRO A 40 -22.51 1.64 -7.43
C PRO A 40 -21.66 0.41 -7.80
N SER A 41 -22.32 -0.64 -8.30
CA SER A 41 -21.65 -1.88 -8.73
C SER A 41 -20.61 -1.64 -9.83
N THR A 42 -20.72 -0.51 -10.54
CA THR A 42 -19.81 -0.08 -11.59
C THR A 42 -18.54 0.55 -11.01
N LEU A 43 -17.38 0.04 -11.43
CA LEU A 43 -16.09 0.63 -11.12
C LEU A 43 -16.03 2.10 -11.56
N HIS A 44 -15.34 2.94 -10.79
CA HIS A 44 -15.17 4.36 -11.10
C HIS A 44 -14.47 4.51 -12.47
N PRO A 45 -14.83 5.49 -13.32
CA PRO A 45 -14.21 5.70 -14.65
C PRO A 45 -12.69 5.92 -14.68
N ARG A 46 -12.08 6.17 -13.52
CA ARG A 46 -10.63 6.30 -13.33
C ARG A 46 -9.93 4.98 -13.05
N VAL A 47 -10.69 3.94 -12.71
CA VAL A 47 -10.15 2.59 -12.54
C VAL A 47 -9.88 2.06 -13.95
N PRO A 48 -8.61 1.82 -14.29
CA PRO A 48 -8.30 1.25 -15.59
C PRO A 48 -8.98 -0.12 -15.73
N PRO A 49 -9.34 -0.52 -16.97
CA PRO A 49 -9.92 -1.83 -17.20
C PRO A 49 -8.96 -2.94 -16.73
N PRO A 50 -9.48 -4.13 -16.39
CA PRO A 50 -8.65 -5.26 -15.98
C PRO A 50 -7.57 -5.53 -17.02
N TYR A 51 -6.33 -5.64 -16.56
CA TYR A 51 -5.22 -5.95 -17.45
C TYR A 51 -5.34 -7.39 -17.97
N GLN A 52 -5.31 -7.55 -19.28
CA GLN A 52 -5.28 -8.87 -19.90
C GLN A 52 -3.86 -9.43 -19.88
N LEU A 53 -3.64 -10.46 -19.06
CA LEU A 53 -2.36 -11.14 -18.99
C LEU A 53 -2.10 -11.89 -20.31
N PHE A 54 -0.85 -11.85 -20.77
CA PHE A 54 -0.35 -12.64 -21.90
C PHE A 54 -1.09 -12.44 -23.24
N SER A 55 -1.69 -11.28 -23.51
CA SER A 55 -2.39 -11.01 -24.79
C SER A 55 -1.54 -11.25 -26.04
N LYS A 56 -0.21 -11.18 -25.93
CA LYS A 56 0.74 -11.42 -27.03
C LYS A 56 1.16 -12.88 -27.20
N ASN A 57 0.92 -13.72 -26.19
CA ASN A 57 1.43 -15.09 -26.11
C ASN A 57 0.26 -16.07 -25.95
N PRO A 58 -0.27 -16.63 -27.05
CA PRO A 58 -1.46 -17.48 -27.02
C PRO A 58 -1.24 -18.77 -26.20
N LEU A 59 -0.01 -19.28 -26.14
CA LEU A 59 0.32 -20.46 -25.34
C LEU A 59 0.17 -20.21 -23.84
N LEU A 60 0.60 -19.05 -23.36
CA LEU A 60 0.50 -18.69 -21.94
C LEU A 60 -0.95 -18.38 -21.56
N LEU A 61 -1.71 -17.80 -22.49
CA LEU A 61 -3.15 -17.59 -22.31
C LEU A 61 -3.89 -18.92 -22.18
N ALA A 62 -3.62 -19.89 -23.05
CA ALA A 62 -4.21 -21.23 -22.96
C ALA A 62 -3.85 -21.96 -21.65
N GLU A 63 -2.63 -21.81 -21.14
CA GLU A 63 -2.24 -22.35 -19.83
C GLU A 63 -2.98 -21.66 -18.67
N LEU A 64 -3.19 -20.35 -18.76
CA LEU A 64 -3.97 -19.60 -17.76
C LEU A 64 -5.42 -20.09 -17.73
N GLU A 65 -6.05 -20.28 -18.90
CA GLU A 65 -7.40 -20.87 -19.02
C GLU A 65 -7.47 -22.32 -18.50
N ARG A 66 -6.41 -23.11 -18.72
CA ARG A 66 -6.32 -24.48 -18.17
C ARG A 66 -6.28 -24.46 -16.64
N ILE A 67 -5.49 -23.56 -16.05
CA ILE A 67 -5.38 -23.40 -14.59
C ILE A 67 -6.70 -22.89 -14.01
N GLU A 68 -7.34 -21.92 -14.66
CA GLU A 68 -8.65 -21.39 -14.26
C GLU A 68 -9.73 -22.47 -14.31
N SER A 69 -9.69 -23.35 -15.32
CA SER A 69 -10.57 -24.51 -15.41
C SER A 69 -10.17 -25.69 -14.51
N HIS A 70 -9.19 -25.50 -13.61
CA HIS A 70 -8.66 -26.51 -12.68
C HIS A 70 -8.27 -27.84 -13.32
N LYS A 71 -7.90 -27.83 -14.61
CA LYS A 71 -7.45 -29.02 -15.30
C LYS A 71 -6.00 -29.30 -14.90
N PRO A 72 -5.64 -30.53 -14.46
CA PRO A 72 -4.25 -30.87 -14.17
C PRO A 72 -3.38 -30.77 -15.43
N PHE A 73 -2.09 -30.52 -15.25
CA PHE A 73 -1.15 -30.49 -16.37
C PHE A 73 -0.98 -31.91 -16.93
N PRO A 74 -0.88 -32.11 -18.25
CA PRO A 74 -0.63 -33.44 -18.81
C PRO A 74 0.65 -34.03 -18.21
N SER A 75 0.63 -35.32 -17.89
CA SER A 75 1.82 -36.02 -17.42
C SER A 75 2.93 -35.88 -18.44
N LEU A 76 4.16 -35.63 -17.97
CA LEU A 76 5.31 -35.60 -18.87
C LEU A 76 5.47 -36.98 -19.52
N ASP A 77 5.81 -36.97 -20.81
CA ASP A 77 6.17 -38.20 -21.50
C ASP A 77 7.54 -38.68 -21.02
N GLU A 78 7.54 -39.68 -20.16
CA GLU A 78 8.75 -40.31 -19.65
C GLU A 78 9.35 -41.33 -20.63
N LEU A 79 8.55 -41.84 -21.58
CA LEU A 79 8.97 -42.87 -22.53
C LEU A 79 10.03 -42.32 -23.50
N ARG A 80 9.93 -41.03 -23.84
CA ARG A 80 10.92 -40.34 -24.67
C ARG A 80 12.33 -40.41 -24.08
N TYR A 81 12.48 -40.42 -22.76
CA TYR A 81 13.79 -40.41 -22.09
C TYR A 81 14.30 -41.81 -21.72
N GLN A 82 13.50 -42.83 -21.99
CA GLN A 82 13.81 -44.22 -21.75
C GLN A 82 14.09 -44.91 -23.09
N LEU A 83 14.73 -46.09 -23.06
CA LEU A 83 14.83 -46.99 -24.22
C LEU A 83 13.92 -48.21 -24.01
N PRO A 84 12.59 -48.04 -23.97
CA PRO A 84 11.70 -49.18 -23.84
C PRO A 84 11.74 -50.03 -25.10
N ALA A 85 11.61 -51.34 -24.94
CA ALA A 85 11.29 -52.23 -26.06
C ALA A 85 9.83 -51.97 -26.51
N PRO A 86 9.49 -52.30 -27.78
CA PRO A 86 8.10 -52.24 -28.25
C PRO A 86 7.16 -52.97 -27.30
N THR A 87 6.09 -52.30 -26.87
CA THR A 87 5.16 -52.84 -25.86
C THR A 87 4.10 -53.76 -26.48
N SER A 88 3.91 -53.71 -27.80
CA SER A 88 2.98 -54.55 -28.56
C SER A 88 3.52 -55.98 -28.72
N VAL A 89 2.67 -56.98 -28.47
CA VAL A 89 2.98 -58.41 -28.74
C VAL A 89 1.84 -58.99 -29.61
N PRO A 90 2.08 -59.39 -30.87
CA PRO A 90 3.32 -59.26 -31.64
C PRO A 90 3.58 -57.80 -32.06
N ALA A 91 4.83 -57.35 -31.92
CA ALA A 91 5.22 -55.98 -32.26
C ALA A 91 5.15 -55.76 -33.77
N THR A 92 4.60 -54.62 -34.18
CA THR A 92 4.52 -54.22 -35.59
C THR A 92 5.87 -53.68 -36.08
N GLU A 93 6.12 -53.69 -37.39
CA GLU A 93 7.36 -53.14 -37.96
C GLU A 93 7.54 -51.64 -37.62
N GLU A 94 6.42 -50.91 -37.55
CA GLU A 94 6.35 -49.51 -37.16
C GLU A 94 6.79 -49.27 -35.71
N ASP A 95 6.41 -50.16 -34.79
CA ASP A 95 6.77 -50.05 -33.37
C ASP A 95 8.29 -50.24 -33.17
N TRP A 96 8.89 -51.14 -33.94
CA TRP A 96 10.35 -51.32 -33.97
C TRP A 96 11.09 -50.13 -34.59
N LYS A 97 10.55 -49.53 -35.66
CA LYS A 97 11.12 -48.31 -36.27
C LYS A 97 11.09 -47.15 -35.28
N ALA A 98 9.96 -46.96 -34.58
CA ALA A 98 9.82 -45.92 -33.57
C ALA A 98 10.80 -46.10 -32.40
N ALA A 99 10.96 -47.34 -31.90
CA ALA A 99 11.95 -47.65 -30.87
C ALA A 99 13.39 -47.40 -31.33
N LEU A 100 13.73 -47.74 -32.57
CA LEU A 100 15.04 -47.50 -33.16
C LEU A 100 15.34 -46.00 -33.33
N ASP A 101 14.36 -45.23 -33.80
CA ASP A 101 14.52 -43.79 -33.97
C ASP A 101 14.66 -43.07 -32.62
N ASN A 102 13.93 -43.51 -31.58
CA ASN A 102 14.13 -43.03 -30.21
C ASN A 102 15.55 -43.36 -29.71
N ALA A 103 16.04 -44.58 -29.91
CA ALA A 103 17.39 -44.98 -29.51
C ALA A 103 18.48 -44.14 -30.22
N ARG A 104 18.31 -43.84 -31.52
CA ARG A 104 19.20 -42.96 -32.28
C ARG A 104 19.18 -41.52 -31.74
N ALA A 105 18.00 -40.97 -31.48
CA ALA A 105 17.87 -39.65 -30.89
C ALA A 105 18.56 -39.58 -29.52
N GLN A 106 18.40 -40.62 -28.69
CA GLN A 106 19.06 -40.70 -27.38
C GLN A 106 20.59 -40.77 -27.48
N LEU A 107 21.13 -41.51 -28.44
CA LEU A 107 22.58 -41.54 -28.67
C LEU A 107 23.15 -40.15 -28.96
N GLU A 108 22.50 -39.40 -29.86
CA GLU A 108 22.94 -38.04 -30.18
C GLU A 108 22.74 -37.08 -28.99
N HIS A 109 21.66 -37.23 -28.22
CA HIS A 109 21.46 -36.46 -26.98
C HIS A 109 22.59 -36.74 -25.96
N GLN A 110 23.02 -37.99 -25.77
CA GLN A 110 24.14 -38.30 -24.88
C GLN A 110 25.46 -37.72 -25.40
N ARG A 111 25.69 -37.74 -26.71
CA ARG A 111 26.87 -37.13 -27.33
C ARG A 111 26.92 -35.61 -27.11
N LEU A 112 25.80 -34.93 -27.29
CA LEU A 112 25.68 -33.49 -26.99
C LEU A 112 25.86 -33.22 -25.50
N ARG A 113 25.25 -34.04 -24.64
CA ARG A 113 25.41 -33.92 -23.18
C ARG A 113 26.87 -34.06 -22.76
N GLN A 114 27.61 -35.02 -23.31
CA GLN A 114 29.04 -35.19 -23.05
C GLN A 114 29.83 -33.93 -23.43
N THR A 115 29.49 -33.32 -24.57
CA THR A 115 30.11 -32.09 -25.04
C THR A 115 29.80 -30.93 -24.09
N ASN A 116 28.54 -30.76 -23.70
CA ASN A 116 28.10 -29.73 -22.76
C ASN A 116 28.75 -29.91 -21.36
N VAL A 117 28.89 -31.14 -20.88
CA VAL A 117 29.56 -31.44 -19.61
C VAL A 117 31.04 -31.09 -19.69
N THR A 118 31.71 -31.41 -20.79
CA THR A 118 33.12 -31.02 -21.00
C THR A 118 33.28 -29.50 -20.97
N LEU A 119 32.37 -28.75 -21.64
CA LEU A 119 32.36 -27.29 -21.58
C LEU A 119 32.10 -26.76 -20.17
N LEU A 120 31.15 -27.35 -19.45
CA LEU A 120 30.83 -26.98 -18.07
C LEU A 120 32.00 -27.26 -17.11
N GLN A 121 32.69 -28.38 -17.27
CA GLN A 121 33.89 -28.69 -16.47
C GLN A 121 35.01 -27.67 -16.74
N THR A 122 35.15 -27.22 -17.99
CA THR A 122 36.20 -26.28 -18.38
C THR A 122 35.91 -24.84 -17.93
N TYR A 123 34.66 -24.37 -18.11
CA TYR A 123 34.31 -22.95 -17.93
C TYR A 123 33.34 -22.67 -16.78
N GLY A 124 32.65 -23.69 -16.28
CA GLY A 124 31.56 -23.55 -15.32
C GLY A 124 31.98 -22.87 -14.02
N ALA A 125 33.10 -23.29 -13.44
CA ALA A 125 33.60 -22.71 -12.19
C ALA A 125 33.91 -21.21 -12.34
N ASN A 126 34.58 -20.82 -13.43
CA ASN A 126 34.93 -19.42 -13.68
C ASN A 126 33.68 -18.57 -14.00
N SER A 127 32.78 -19.09 -14.82
CA SER A 127 31.50 -18.43 -15.13
C SER A 127 30.67 -18.18 -13.87
N TRP A 128 30.57 -19.18 -12.97
CA TRP A 128 29.86 -19.03 -11.70
C TRP A 128 30.49 -17.96 -10.79
N ARG A 129 31.82 -17.88 -10.74
CA ARG A 129 32.49 -16.84 -9.95
C ARG A 129 32.19 -15.44 -10.48
N VAL A 130 32.18 -15.27 -11.80
CA VAL A 130 31.81 -13.98 -12.43
C VAL A 130 30.34 -13.66 -12.14
N HIS A 131 29.45 -14.64 -12.28
CA HIS A 131 28.03 -14.45 -11.98
C HIS A 131 27.81 -14.03 -10.52
N ASN A 132 28.47 -14.69 -9.56
CA ASN A 132 28.39 -14.32 -8.15
C ASN A 132 28.92 -12.90 -7.91
N TYR A 133 30.03 -12.52 -8.54
CA TYR A 133 30.56 -11.15 -8.43
C TYR A 133 29.57 -10.10 -8.94
N LEU A 134 28.92 -10.35 -10.08
CA LEU A 134 27.89 -9.46 -10.63
C LEU A 134 26.67 -9.40 -9.70
N LEU A 135 26.22 -10.55 -9.17
CA LEU A 135 25.10 -10.61 -8.24
C LEU A 135 25.38 -9.85 -6.94
N GLU A 136 26.60 -9.93 -6.42
CA GLU A 136 27.04 -9.14 -5.26
C GLU A 136 27.04 -7.63 -5.57
N ALA A 137 27.43 -7.24 -6.78
CA ALA A 137 27.40 -5.84 -7.20
C ALA A 137 25.95 -5.31 -7.31
N ASP A 138 25.07 -6.09 -7.91
CA ASP A 138 23.64 -5.76 -8.03
C ASP A 138 22.99 -5.65 -6.65
N THR A 139 23.30 -6.59 -5.74
CA THR A 139 22.80 -6.56 -4.35
C THR A 139 23.22 -5.27 -3.65
N LYS A 140 24.51 -4.90 -3.75
CA LYS A 140 25.01 -3.63 -3.17
C LYS A 140 24.33 -2.41 -3.76
N GLN A 141 24.04 -2.41 -5.05
CA GLN A 141 23.34 -1.30 -5.69
C GLN A 141 21.90 -1.17 -5.18
N VAL A 142 21.18 -2.29 -5.06
CA VAL A 142 19.81 -2.31 -4.54
C VAL A 142 19.78 -1.89 -3.06
N ASP A 143 20.69 -2.39 -2.24
CA ASP A 143 20.80 -2.01 -0.82
C ASP A 143 21.07 -0.52 -0.66
N LYS A 144 21.96 0.05 -1.47
CA LYS A 144 22.23 1.49 -1.47
C LYS A 144 21.00 2.31 -1.86
N ALA A 145 20.28 1.90 -2.90
CA ALA A 145 19.05 2.58 -3.31
C ALA A 145 17.96 2.52 -2.22
N LEU A 146 17.87 1.38 -1.52
CA LEU A 146 16.95 1.19 -0.41
C LEU A 146 17.32 2.10 0.78
N GLU A 147 18.60 2.18 1.13
CA GLU A 147 19.07 3.06 2.20
C GLU A 147 18.82 4.55 1.86
N GLU A 148 19.06 4.95 0.62
CA GLU A 148 18.75 6.30 0.15
C GLU A 148 17.24 6.61 0.23
N LEU A 149 16.38 5.68 -0.19
CA LEU A 149 14.93 5.84 -0.10
C LEU A 149 14.45 5.93 1.36
N LYS A 150 15.03 5.12 2.26
CA LYS A 150 14.74 5.19 3.69
C LYS A 150 15.12 6.55 4.26
N ARG A 151 16.33 7.05 3.96
CA ARG A 151 16.76 8.38 4.39
C ARG A 151 15.82 9.47 3.89
N LEU A 152 15.43 9.44 2.62
CA LEU A 152 14.47 10.41 2.06
C LEU A 152 13.12 10.34 2.77
N THR A 153 12.63 9.14 3.08
CA THR A 153 11.38 8.93 3.81
C THR A 153 11.48 9.47 5.25
N GLU A 154 12.60 9.21 5.92
CA GLU A 154 12.88 9.69 7.27
C GLU A 154 13.01 11.22 7.33
N ASP A 155 13.69 11.83 6.36
CA ASP A 155 13.82 13.29 6.26
C ASP A 155 12.43 13.94 6.07
N VAL A 156 11.61 13.42 5.14
CA VAL A 156 10.24 13.91 4.94
C VAL A 156 9.40 13.75 6.21
N ASN A 157 9.50 12.61 6.89
CA ASN A 157 8.76 12.38 8.13
C ASN A 157 9.25 13.29 9.27
N ARG A 158 10.57 13.54 9.36
CA ARG A 158 11.16 14.48 10.32
C ARG A 158 10.65 15.90 10.08
N ASP A 159 10.66 16.35 8.84
CA ASP A 159 10.19 17.68 8.47
C ASP A 159 8.69 17.83 8.72
N ARG A 160 7.90 16.81 8.37
CA ARG A 160 6.46 16.76 8.69
C ARG A 160 6.22 16.82 10.19
N LYS A 161 6.95 16.05 10.99
CA LYS A 161 6.83 16.06 12.46
C LYS A 161 7.16 17.44 13.03
N ASN A 162 8.27 18.04 12.62
CA ASN A 162 8.68 19.37 13.08
C ASN A 162 7.65 20.44 12.74
N PHE A 163 7.11 20.40 11.51
CA PHE A 163 6.05 21.31 11.09
C PHE A 163 4.78 21.13 11.94
N GLN A 164 4.30 19.90 12.07
CA GLN A 164 3.07 19.62 12.82
C GLN A 164 3.20 19.94 14.30
N THR A 165 4.31 19.62 14.95
CA THR A 165 4.55 19.99 16.35
C THR A 165 4.59 21.51 16.51
N LYS A 166 5.24 22.24 15.60
CA LYS A 166 5.27 23.70 15.65
C LYS A 166 3.86 24.30 15.51
N ILE A 167 3.08 23.88 14.52
CA ILE A 167 1.71 24.36 14.32
C ILE A 167 0.81 23.97 15.49
N GLY A 168 0.91 22.74 16.00
CA GLY A 168 0.16 22.29 17.18
C GLY A 168 0.42 23.15 18.42
N THR A 169 1.69 23.51 18.69
CA THR A 169 2.01 24.42 19.80
C THR A 169 1.45 25.83 19.61
N GLN A 170 1.43 26.33 18.37
CA GLN A 170 0.80 27.62 18.04
C GLN A 170 -0.71 27.56 18.26
N LEU A 171 -1.37 26.47 17.84
CA LEU A 171 -2.79 26.25 18.04
C LEU A 171 -3.16 26.24 19.52
N ASN A 172 -2.40 25.52 20.35
CA ASN A 172 -2.61 25.48 21.80
C ASN A 172 -2.43 26.87 22.46
N THR A 173 -1.48 27.67 21.96
CA THR A 173 -1.29 29.05 22.43
C THR A 173 -2.48 29.94 22.06
N LEU A 174 -3.00 29.80 20.84
CA LEU A 174 -4.19 30.53 20.38
C LEU A 174 -5.44 30.10 21.16
N GLU A 175 -5.60 28.81 21.45
CA GLU A 175 -6.70 28.28 22.27
C GLU A 175 -6.64 28.80 23.70
N THR A 176 -5.45 28.80 24.32
CA THR A 176 -5.25 29.38 25.65
C THR A 176 -5.63 30.86 25.67
N ARG A 177 -5.12 31.64 24.72
CA ARG A 177 -5.47 33.07 24.61
C ARG A 177 -6.97 33.29 24.37
N TRP A 178 -7.60 32.43 23.59
CA TRP A 178 -9.04 32.49 23.32
C TRP A 178 -9.86 32.21 24.58
N THR A 179 -9.51 31.17 25.35
CA THR A 179 -10.17 30.87 26.63
C THR A 179 -9.97 31.97 27.68
N GLU A 180 -8.77 32.55 27.77
CA GLU A 180 -8.48 33.71 28.61
C GLU A 180 -9.33 34.93 28.21
N LEU A 181 -9.44 35.23 26.90
CA LEU A 181 -10.25 36.34 26.41
C LEU A 181 -11.73 36.14 26.77
N ILE A 182 -12.27 34.95 26.58
CA ILE A 182 -13.65 34.63 26.96
C ILE A 182 -13.86 34.78 28.46
N SER A 183 -12.92 34.27 29.27
CA SER A 183 -12.98 34.42 30.72
C SER A 183 -12.96 35.89 31.13
N SER A 184 -12.10 36.70 30.51
CA SER A 184 -12.02 38.14 30.76
C SER A 184 -13.31 38.87 30.38
N VAL A 185 -13.91 38.54 29.23
CA VAL A 185 -15.20 39.13 28.81
C VAL A 185 -16.30 38.77 29.80
N LEU A 186 -16.38 37.51 30.20
CA LEU A 186 -17.36 37.04 31.19
C LEU A 186 -17.18 37.74 32.55
N GLN A 187 -15.94 37.91 33.01
CA GLN A 187 -15.63 38.64 34.25
C GLN A 187 -16.08 40.10 34.17
N ILE A 188 -15.85 40.77 33.04
CA ILE A 188 -16.28 42.16 32.82
C ILE A 188 -17.81 42.24 32.80
N GLU A 189 -18.49 41.34 32.10
CA GLU A 189 -19.97 41.29 32.06
C GLU A 189 -20.56 41.07 33.47
N MET A 190 -19.98 40.15 34.25
CA MET A 190 -20.40 39.94 35.64
C MET A 190 -20.16 41.18 36.52
N ALA A 191 -19.03 41.86 36.36
CA ALA A 191 -18.72 43.08 37.09
C ALA A 191 -19.69 44.22 36.73
N ASN A 192 -20.03 44.39 35.45
CA ASN A 192 -21.01 45.37 34.99
C ASN A 192 -22.39 45.10 35.60
N VAL A 193 -22.86 43.85 35.58
CA VAL A 193 -24.15 43.48 36.21
C VAL A 193 -24.15 43.77 37.72
N ALA A 194 -23.04 43.51 38.40
CA ALA A 194 -22.91 43.82 39.83
C ALA A 194 -22.91 45.33 40.09
N LEU A 195 -22.24 46.12 39.24
CA LEU A 195 -22.23 47.58 39.32
C LEU A 195 -23.61 48.17 39.03
N ASP A 196 -24.32 47.67 38.01
CA ASP A 196 -25.68 48.10 37.68
C ASP A 196 -26.63 47.84 38.86
N ALA A 197 -26.51 46.68 39.51
CA ALA A 197 -27.30 46.36 40.71
C ALA A 197 -26.98 47.29 41.90
N GLU A 198 -25.73 47.73 42.05
CA GLU A 198 -25.34 48.68 43.09
C GLU A 198 -25.80 50.10 42.77
N ILE A 199 -25.72 50.52 41.50
CA ILE A 199 -26.26 51.81 41.01
C ILE A 199 -27.77 51.85 41.28
N ASP A 200 -28.52 50.78 40.97
CA ASP A 200 -29.95 50.70 41.25
C ASP A 200 -30.27 50.81 42.75
N ARG A 201 -29.42 50.26 43.63
CA ARG A 201 -29.58 50.42 45.09
C ARG A 201 -29.32 51.85 45.54
N LEU A 202 -28.29 52.50 44.99
CA LEU A 202 -27.97 53.89 45.31
C LEU A 202 -29.08 54.82 44.83
N HIS A 203 -29.60 54.64 43.62
CA HIS A 203 -30.73 55.42 43.11
C HIS A 203 -31.99 55.26 43.98
N LYS A 204 -32.29 54.05 44.48
CA LYS A 204 -33.39 53.84 45.42
C LYS A 204 -33.17 54.61 46.74
N ARG A 205 -31.95 54.58 47.27
CA ARG A 205 -31.59 55.30 48.49
C ARG A 205 -31.68 56.83 48.32
N GLU A 206 -31.25 57.35 47.17
CA GLU A 206 -31.40 58.77 46.85
C GLU A 206 -32.87 59.18 46.77
N ALA A 207 -33.72 58.35 46.14
CA ALA A 207 -35.17 58.60 46.09
C ALA A 207 -35.81 58.61 47.49
N GLU A 208 -35.45 57.65 48.35
CA GLU A 208 -35.91 57.61 49.75
C GLU A 208 -35.48 58.85 50.55
N LEU A 209 -34.24 59.32 50.35
CA LEU A 209 -33.73 60.53 51.02
C LEU A 209 -34.38 61.81 50.48
N ALA A 210 -34.69 61.86 49.18
CA ALA A 210 -35.39 62.99 48.57
C ALA A 210 -36.85 63.10 49.03
N GLU A 211 -37.52 61.98 49.38
CA GLU A 211 -38.85 62.00 50.00
C GLU A 211 -38.83 62.42 51.48
N MET A 212 -37.67 62.39 52.14
CA MET A 212 -37.51 62.82 53.54
C MET A 212 -37.21 64.32 53.72
N VAL A 213 -37.03 65.08 52.64
CA VAL A 213 -36.80 66.53 52.61
C VAL A 213 -38.05 67.25 52.15
#